data_AF-A0A4Q2YLS5-F1
#
_entry.id   AF-A0A4Q2YLS5-F1
#
_cell.length_a   1.000
_cell.length_b   1.000
_cell.length_c   1.000
_cell.angle_alpha   90.00
_cell.angle_beta   90.00
_cell.angle_gamma   90.00
#
_symmetry.space_group_name_H-M   'P 1'
#
loop_
_entity.id
_entity.type
_entity.pdbx_description
1 polymer ?
#
loop_
_entity_poly.entity_id
_entity_poly.type
_entity_poly.pdbx_seq_one_letter_code
_entity_poly.pdbx_strand_id
1 'polypeptide(L)'
;FLVIGSLYLVIVAYGVVGTRKRGLPIPMRITGAAVQVVLPPVILLGVMSLEPKLFPLASWTPVIGMLMLAGALLAICTDIVARRVL
;
A
#
# COMPACT_ATOMS: atom_id res chain seq x y z
N PHE A 1 9.12 -7.68 -9.96
CA PHE A 1 7.72 -7.39 -9.59
C PHE A 1 7.32 -8.02 -8.25
N LEU A 2 7.39 -9.34 -8.10
CA LEU A 2 7.03 -10.03 -6.84
C LEU A 2 7.71 -9.44 -5.60
N VAL A 3 9.03 -9.24 -5.65
CA VAL A 3 9.81 -8.64 -4.54
C VAL A 3 9.28 -7.26 -4.15
N ILE A 4 8.99 -6.41 -5.14
CA ILE A 4 8.47 -5.05 -4.94
C ILE A 4 7.07 -5.12 -4.33
N GLY A 5 6.20 -5.99 -4.86
CA GLY A 5 4.86 -6.21 -4.33
C GLY A 5 4.85 -6.72 -2.89
N SER A 6 5.72 -7.69 -2.56
CA SER A 6 5.86 -8.19 -1.19
C SER A 6 6.40 -7.14 -0.23
N LEU A 7 7.43 -6.36 -0.62
CA LEU A 7 7.94 -5.25 0.18
C LEU A 7 6.87 -4.20 0.45
N TYR A 8 6.10 -3.85 -0.58
CA TYR A 8 4.96 -2.94 -0.47
C TYR A 8 3.93 -3.44 0.56
N LEU A 9 3.52 -4.70 0.49
CA LEU A 9 2.57 -5.28 1.44
C LEU A 9 3.10 -5.28 2.88
N VAL A 10 4.40 -5.57 3.06
CA VAL A 10 5.06 -5.49 4.36
C VAL A 10 5.04 -4.07 4.91
N ILE A 11 5.35 -3.06 4.09
CA ILE A 11 5.31 -1.64 4.49
C ILE A 11 3.90 -1.26 4.97
N VAL A 12 2.87 -1.64 4.22
CA VAL A 12 1.46 -1.37 4.58
C VAL A 12 1.11 -2.03 5.92
N ALA A 13 1.42 -3.32 6.09
CA ALA A 13 1.11 -4.05 7.32
C ALA A 13 1.84 -3.45 8.54
N TYR A 14 3.14 -3.21 8.44
CA TYR A 14 3.92 -2.62 9.53
C TYR A 14 3.47 -1.20 9.86
N GLY A 15 3.13 -0.39 8.85
CA GLY A 15 2.65 0.96 9.05
C GLY A 15 1.31 1.02 9.79
N VAL A 16 0.36 0.14 9.42
CA VAL A 16 -0.93 0.02 10.12
C VAL A 16 -0.74 -0.42 11.58
N VAL A 17 0.10 -1.43 11.83
CA VAL A 17 0.40 -1.89 13.20
C VAL A 17 1.12 -0.78 14.00
N GLY A 18 2.09 -0.10 13.39
CA GLY A 18 2.89 0.94 14.03
C GLY A 18 2.06 2.16 14.45
N THR A 19 1.13 2.61 13.60
CA THR A 19 0.24 3.73 13.95
C THR A 19 -0.69 3.37 15.11
N ARG A 20 -1.10 2.11 15.22
CA ARG A 20 -1.90 1.60 16.33
C ARG A 20 -1.12 1.48 17.63
N LYS A 21 0.11 0.94 17.60
CA LYS A 21 1.01 0.86 18.78
C LYS A 21 1.32 2.24 19.37
N ARG A 22 1.36 3.27 18.53
CA ARG A 22 1.57 4.67 18.96
C ARG A 22 0.31 5.33 19.52
N GLY A 23 -0.83 4.64 19.59
CA GLY A 23 -2.08 5.18 20.13
C GLY A 23 -2.66 6.33 19.31
N LEU A 24 -2.33 6.43 18.01
CA LEU A 24 -2.79 7.54 17.18
C LEU A 24 -4.32 7.55 17.04
N PRO A 25 -4.94 8.74 16.96
CA PRO A 25 -6.38 8.86 16.75
C PRO A 25 -6.80 8.22 15.42
N ILE A 26 -8.01 7.66 15.39
CA ILE A 26 -8.60 6.95 14.24
C ILE A 26 -8.40 7.69 12.90
N PRO A 27 -8.68 9.01 12.77
CA PRO A 27 -8.47 9.71 11.49
C PRO A 27 -7.02 9.64 11.00
N MET A 28 -6.02 9.83 11.87
CA MET A 28 -4.61 9.75 11.47
C MET A 28 -4.19 8.35 11.05
N ARG A 29 -4.75 7.30 11.66
CA ARG A 29 -4.48 5.91 11.28
C ARG A 29 -5.00 5.60 9.88
N ILE A 30 -6.23 6.04 9.58
CA ILE A 30 -6.85 5.84 8.26
C ILE A 30 -6.06 6.62 7.21
N THR A 31 -5.71 7.88 7.46
CA THR A 31 -4.91 8.68 6.53
C THR A 31 -3.53 8.07 6.31
N GLY A 32 -2.86 7.62 7.37
CA GLY A 32 -1.55 6.97 7.25
C GLY A 32 -1.59 5.68 6.43
N ALA A 33 -2.60 4.84 6.66
CA ALA A 33 -2.81 3.62 5.88
C ALA A 33 -3.12 3.94 4.40
N ALA A 34 -3.99 4.92 4.15
CA ALA A 34 -4.32 5.36 2.79
C ALA A 34 -3.09 5.88 2.05
N VAL A 35 -2.26 6.70 2.69
CA VAL A 35 -1.00 7.19 2.10
C VAL A 35 -0.07 6.03 1.79
N GLN A 36 0.09 5.05 2.68
CA GLN A 36 0.96 3.90 2.44
C GLN A 36 0.48 2.99 1.31
N VAL A 37 -0.83 2.88 1.11
CA VAL A 37 -1.43 2.13 0.01
C VAL A 37 -1.32 2.88 -1.32
N VAL A 38 -1.47 4.20 -1.31
CA VAL A 38 -1.52 5.01 -2.55
C VAL A 38 -0.16 5.48 -3.02
N LEU A 39 0.71 5.90 -2.11
CA LEU A 39 1.97 6.57 -2.45
C LEU A 39 2.92 5.66 -3.27
N PRO A 40 3.16 4.38 -2.88
CA PRO A 40 4.09 3.54 -3.65
C PRO A 40 3.60 3.21 -5.07
N PRO A 41 2.32 2.84 -5.30
CA PRO A 41 1.77 2.69 -6.65
C PRO A 41 1.84 3.96 -7.51
N VAL A 42 1.60 5.13 -6.92
CA VAL A 42 1.68 6.41 -7.63
C VAL A 42 3.12 6.73 -8.04
N ILE A 43 4.09 6.49 -7.15
CA ILE A 43 5.52 6.64 -7.48
C ILE A 43 5.90 5.68 -8.62
N LEU A 44 5.46 4.43 -8.56
CA LEU A 44 5.69 3.44 -9.63
C LEU A 44 5.14 3.91 -10.98
N LEU A 45 3.91 4.41 -11.01
CA LEU A 45 3.31 4.98 -12.23
C LEU A 45 4.13 6.17 -12.77
N GLY A 46 4.57 7.06 -11.87
CA GLY A 46 5.40 8.21 -12.24
C GLY A 46 6.77 7.82 -12.79
N VAL A 47 7.39 6.75 -12.27
CA VAL A 47 8.65 6.23 -12.81
C VAL A 47 8.43 5.55 -14.15
N MET A 48 7.35 4.78 -14.29
CA MET A 48 7.02 4.07 -15.54
C MET A 48 6.68 5.04 -16.68
N SER A 49 6.12 6.22 -16.38
CA SER A 49 5.84 7.25 -17.39
C SER A 49 7.10 7.92 -17.96
N LEU A 50 8.23 7.87 -17.26
CA LEU A 50 9.51 8.37 -17.76
C LEU A 50 10.12 7.47 -18.85
N GLU A 51 9.78 6.18 -18.83
CA GLU A 51 10.34 5.16 -19.73
C GLU A 51 9.23 4.33 -20.43
N PRO A 52 8.37 4.97 -21.25
CA PRO A 52 7.19 4.33 -21.84
C PRO A 52 7.52 3.22 -22.85
N LYS A 53 8.75 3.17 -23.36
CA LYS A 53 9.24 2.10 -24.25
C LYS A 53 9.51 0.79 -23.51
N LEU A 54 9.92 0.86 -22.25
CA LEU A 54 10.20 -0.31 -21.41
C LEU A 54 8.94 -0.75 -20.63
N PHE A 55 8.07 0.20 -20.32
CA PHE A 55 6.89 -0.03 -19.49
C PHE A 55 5.62 0.50 -20.19
N PRO A 56 4.98 -0.31 -21.05
CA PRO A 56 3.73 0.08 -21.67
C PRO A 56 2.64 0.24 -20.61
N LEU A 57 2.32 1.48 -20.26
CA LEU A 57 1.40 1.83 -19.16
C LEU A 57 0.08 1.05 -19.25
N ALA A 58 -0.51 0.94 -20.43
CA ALA A 58 -1.79 0.26 -20.67
C ALA A 58 -1.83 -1.20 -20.18
N SER A 59 -0.73 -1.95 -20.24
CA SER A 59 -0.69 -3.34 -19.78
C SER A 59 -0.40 -3.46 -18.28
N TRP A 60 0.18 -2.43 -17.66
CA TRP A 60 0.58 -2.43 -16.25
C TRP A 60 -0.44 -1.78 -15.32
N THR A 61 -1.33 -0.92 -15.84
CA THR A 61 -2.41 -0.30 -15.04
C THR A 61 -3.26 -1.31 -14.27
N PRO A 62 -3.71 -2.45 -14.86
CA PRO A 62 -4.51 -3.43 -14.13
C PRO A 62 -3.74 -4.06 -12.96
N VAL A 63 -2.45 -4.30 -13.16
CA VAL A 63 -1.55 -4.90 -12.16
C VAL A 63 -1.35 -3.93 -10.98
N ILE A 64 -1.15 -2.65 -11.27
CA ILE A 64 -1.01 -1.60 -10.25
C ILE A 64 -2.34 -1.41 -9.50
N GLY A 65 -3.48 -1.46 -10.21
CA GLY A 65 -4.80 -1.42 -9.61
C GLY A 65 -5.05 -2.58 -8.63
N MET A 66 -4.71 -3.81 -9.03
CA MET A 66 -4.79 -4.97 -8.13
C MET A 66 -3.85 -4.85 -6.93
N LEU A 67 -2.66 -4.25 -7.10
CA LEU A 67 -1.72 -4.03 -6.00
C LEU A 67 -2.28 -3.03 -4.97
N MET A 68 -2.91 -1.94 -5.42
CA MET A 68 -3.61 -1.01 -4.54
C MET A 68 -4.75 -1.70 -3.78
N LEU A 69 -5.54 -2.52 -4.49
CA LEU A 69 -6.67 -3.25 -3.91
C LEU A 69 -6.20 -4.27 -2.86
N ALA A 70 -5.12 -5.00 -3.16
CA ALA A 70 -4.49 -5.92 -2.22
C ALA A 70 -3.94 -5.20 -0.98
N GLY A 71 -3.28 -4.04 -1.16
CA GLY A 71 -2.79 -3.22 -0.05
C GLY A 71 -3.91 -2.68 0.83
N ALA A 72 -5.02 -2.22 0.24
CA ALA A 72 -6.19 -1.75 0.97
C ALA A 72 -6.82 -2.88 1.81
N LEU A 73 -7.05 -4.06 1.20
CA LEU A 73 -7.56 -5.22 1.92
C LEU A 73 -6.63 -5.65 3.05
N LEU A 74 -5.31 -5.67 2.79
CA LEU A 74 -4.33 -6.01 3.80
C LEU A 74 -4.34 -5.00 4.96
N ALA A 75 -4.44 -3.70 4.67
CA ALA A 75 -4.53 -2.67 5.69
C ALA A 75 -5.76 -2.87 6.59
N ILE A 76 -6.93 -3.17 6.01
CA ILE A 76 -8.17 -3.45 6.74
C ILE A 76 -8.01 -4.70 7.62
N CYS A 77 -7.57 -5.82 7.03
CA CYS A 77 -7.36 -7.06 7.76
C CYS A 77 -6.35 -6.87 8.91
N THR A 78 -5.26 -6.14 8.65
CA THR A 78 -4.24 -5.86 9.66
C THR A 78 -4.80 -4.99 10.77
N ASP A 79 -5.64 -3.99 10.49
CA ASP A 79 -6.27 -3.17 11.52
C ASP A 79 -7.22 -3.99 12.41
N ILE A 80 -8.01 -4.88 11.81
CA ILE A 80 -8.95 -5.77 12.51
C ILE A 80 -8.19 -6.74 13.41
N VAL A 81 -7.15 -7.39 12.89
CA VAL A 81 -6.33 -8.34 13.66
C VAL A 81 -5.58 -7.59 14.76
N ALA A 82 -4.93 -6.48 14.43
CA ALA A 82 -4.24 -5.66 15.40
C ALA A 82 -5.18 -5.20 16.51
N ARG A 83 -6.47 -4.94 16.21
CA ARG A 83 -7.52 -4.63 17.22
C ARG A 83 -7.72 -5.69 18.28
N ARG A 84 -7.54 -6.96 17.93
CA ARG A 84 -7.76 -8.07 18.85
C ARG A 84 -6.51 -8.46 19.63
N VAL A 85 -5.33 -8.11 19.14
CA VAL A 85 -4.04 -8.61 19.64
C VAL A 85 -3.24 -7.53 20.37
N LEU A 86 -3.49 -6.23 20.09
CA LEU A 86 -2.86 -5.08 20.74
C LEU A 86 -3.90 -4.27 21.52
#